data_AF-A0A925WIX5-F1
#
_entry.id   AF-A0A925WIX5-F1
#
_cell.length_a   1.000
_cell.length_b   1.000
_cell.length_c   1.000
_cell.angle_alpha   90.00
_cell.angle_beta   90.00
_cell.angle_gamma   90.00
#
_symmetry.space_group_name_H-M   'P 1'
#
loop_
_entity.id
_entity.type
_entity.pdbx_description
1 polymer ?
#
loop_
_entity_poly.entity_id
_entity_poly.type
_entity_poly.pdbx_seq_one_letter_code
_entity_poly.pdbx_strand_id
1 'polypeptide(L)' 'MGYHYFVDMHVEVDPQMTVVRSHEIAHDVKNHIRAQIPTVHDVMVHIEPTPQPLSKTQ' A
#
# COMPACT_ATOMS: atom_id res chain seq x y z
N MET A 1 23.73 -15.33 8.04
CA MET A 1 23.22 -13.95 8.07
C MET A 1 22.65 -13.67 6.68
N GLY A 2 21.34 -13.52 6.55
CA GLY A 2 20.68 -13.31 5.25
C GLY A 2 20.48 -11.83 4.93
N TYR A 3 20.19 -11.52 3.66
CA TYR A 3 19.77 -10.18 3.25
C TYR A 3 18.26 -10.03 3.46
N HIS A 4 17.87 -8.94 4.10
CA HIS A 4 16.48 -8.57 4.31
C HIS A 4 16.20 -7.25 3.60
N TYR A 5 15.10 -7.21 2.85
CA TYR A 5 14.67 -6.00 2.15
C TYR A 5 13.67 -5.21 2.99
N PHE A 6 13.80 -3.89 2.93
CA PHE A 6 12.83 -2.93 3.43
C PHE A 6 12.29 -2.18 2.22
N VAL A 7 10.96 -2.14 2.09
CA VAL A 7 10.29 -1.53 0.95
C VAL A 7 9.58 -0.26 1.41
N ASP A 8 9.71 0.80 0.63
CA ASP A 8 8.94 2.03 0.76
C ASP A 8 8.08 2.21 -0.49
N MET A 9 6.81 2.59 -0.31
CA MET A 9 5.83 2.63 -1.39
C MET A 9 4.75 3.68 -1.15
N HIS A 10 4.32 4.31 -2.24
CA HIS A 10 3.19 5.21 -2.27
C HIS A 10 2.00 4.50 -2.92
N VAL A 11 0.83 4.61 -2.30
CA VAL A 11 -0.44 4.08 -2.80
C VAL A 11 -1.42 5.23 -2.91
N GLU A 12 -1.82 5.51 -4.15
CA GLU A 12 -2.86 6.48 -4.42
C GLU A 12 -4.25 5.88 -4.20
N VAL A 13 -5.12 6.59 -3.49
CA VAL A 13 -6.51 6.19 -3.21
C VAL A 13 -7.49 7.30 -3.59
N ASP A 14 -8.78 6.96 -3.66
CA ASP A 14 -9.84 7.95 -3.79
C ASP A 14 -9.69 9.06 -2.72
N PRO A 15 -9.62 10.35 -3.09
CA PRO A 15 -9.50 11.46 -2.14
C PRO A 15 -10.65 11.55 -1.12
N GLN A 16 -11.80 10.94 -1.41
CA GLN A 16 -12.96 10.89 -0.51
C GLN A 16 -12.98 9.61 0.36
N MET A 17 -11.97 8.75 0.24
CA MET A 17 -11.85 7.56 1.07
C MET A 17 -11.64 7.93 2.54
N THR A 18 -12.32 7.21 3.44
CA THR A 18 -12.10 7.41 4.87
C THR A 18 -10.70 6.97 5.27
N VAL A 19 -10.11 7.63 6.27
CA VAL A 19 -8.79 7.28 6.82
C VAL A 19 -8.76 5.82 7.29
N VAL A 20 -9.85 5.32 7.88
CA VAL A 20 -9.94 3.92 8.31
C VAL A 20 -9.81 2.98 7.11
N ARG A 21 -10.53 3.25 6.02
CA ARG A 21 -10.50 2.39 4.84
C ARG A 21 -9.14 2.43 4.14
N SER A 22 -8.50 3.60 4.07
CA SER A 22 -7.17 3.70 3.47
C SER A 22 -6.09 3.04 4.34
N HIS A 23 -6.25 3.06 5.67
CA HIS A 23 -5.38 2.30 6.58
C HIS A 23 -5.51 0.78 6.40
N GLU A 24 -6.73 0.27 6.22
CA GLU A 24 -6.96 -1.15 5.90
C GLU A 24 -6.24 -1.55 4.60
N ILE A 25 -6.36 -0.73 3.54
CA ILE A 25 -5.65 -0.96 2.28
C ILE A 25 -4.14 -1.01 2.48
N ALA A 26 -3.57 -0.07 3.25
CA ALA A 26 -2.14 -0.07 3.55
C ALA A 26 -1.69 -1.36 4.25
N HIS A 27 -2.49 -1.87 5.20
CA HIS A 27 -2.23 -3.15 5.87
C HIS A 27 -2.32 -4.33 4.91
N ASP A 28 -3.36 -4.40 4.08
CA ASP A 28 -3.56 -5.47 3.12
C ASP A 28 -2.40 -5.55 2.13
N VAL A 29 -1.97 -4.40 1.60
CA VAL A 29 -0.82 -4.27 0.69
C VAL A 29 0.47 -4.77 1.34
N LYS A 30 0.78 -4.29 2.55
CA LYS A 30 1.96 -4.74 3.32
C LYS A 30 1.94 -6.25 3.55
N ASN A 31 0.79 -6.79 3.98
CA ASN A 31 0.65 -8.21 4.25
C ASN A 31 0.82 -9.05 2.99
N HIS A 32 0.24 -8.60 1.87
CA HIS A 32 0.35 -9.28 0.58
C HIS A 32 1.80 -9.37 0.10
N ILE A 33 2.54 -8.25 0.15
CA ILE A 33 3.96 -8.22 -0.26
C ILE A 33 4.80 -9.16 0.61
N ARG A 34 4.64 -9.11 1.94
CA ARG A 34 5.40 -9.97 2.87
C ARG A 34 5.07 -11.44 2.71
N ALA A 35 3.83 -11.77 2.36
CA ALA A 35 3.41 -13.14 2.09
C ALA A 35 3.98 -13.68 0.77
N GLN A 36 4.08 -12.84 -0.26
CA GLN A 36 4.55 -13.26 -1.59
C GLN A 36 6.07 -13.18 -1.76
N ILE A 37 6.75 -12.32 -1.01
CA ILE A 37 8.19 -12.10 -1.12
C ILE A 37 8.83 -12.29 0.27
N PRO A 38 9.16 -13.53 0.68
CA PRO A 38 9.65 -13.83 2.03
C PRO A 38 10.97 -13.14 2.41
N THR A 39 11.73 -12.62 1.44
CA THR A 39 12.95 -11.84 1.68
C THR A 39 12.67 -10.39 2.10
N VAL A 40 11.43 -9.90 1.94
CA VAL A 40 10.99 -8.59 2.43
C VAL A 40 10.66 -8.71 3.92
N HIS A 41 11.43 -8.00 4.74
CA HIS A 41 11.21 -7.98 6.19
C HIS A 41 10.06 -7.06 6.56
N ASP A 42 10.04 -5.84 5.99
CA ASP A 42 8.98 -4.86 6.26
C ASP A 42 8.66 -3.98 5.04
N VAL A 43 7.46 -3.42 5.06
CA VAL A 43 6.94 -2.48 4.04
C VAL A 43 6.37 -1.26 4.75
N MET A 44 6.86 -0.07 4.37
CA MET A 44 6.27 1.22 4.69
C MET A 44 5.37 1.65 3.54
N VAL A 45 4.14 2.07 3.86
CA VAL A 45 3.15 2.48 2.85
C VAL A 45 2.67 3.88 3.17
N HIS A 46 2.91 4.79 2.24
CA HIS A 46 2.35 6.14 2.22
C HIS A 46 1.05 6.13 1.43
N ILE A 47 -0.04 6.57 2.05
CA ILE A 47 -1.34 6.77 1.38
C ILE A 47 -1.39 8.20 0.88
N GLU A 48 -1.70 8.37 -0.41
CA GLU A 48 -1.88 9.67 -1.04
C GLU A 48 -3.22 9.74 -1.78
N PRO A 49 -3.87 10.91 -1.86
CA PRO A 49 -5.04 11.08 -2.70
C PRO A 49 -4.63 11.06 -4.18
N THR A 50 -5.35 10.32 -5.03
CA THR A 50 -5.08 10.36 -6.47
C THR A 50 -5.41 11.76 -7.04
N PRO A 51 -4.58 12.33 -7.94
CA PRO A 51 -4.81 13.65 -8.49
C PRO A 51 -5.98 13.71 -9.47
N GLN A 52 -6.48 12.56 -9.95
CA GLN A 52 -7.61 12.48 -10.87
C GLN A 52 -8.73 11.65 -10.21
N PRO A 53 -9.99 12.11 -10.24
CA PRO A 53 -11.08 11.30 -9.73
C PRO A 53 -11.11 9.98 -10.49
N LEU A 54 -11.03 8.86 -9.77
CA LEU A 54 -11.13 7.51 -10.34
C LEU A 54 -12.44 7.47 -11.14
N SER A 55 -12.35 7.52 -12.48
CA SER A 55 -13.54 7.42 -13.30
C SER A 55 -14.11 6.03 -13.08
N LYS A 56 -15.24 5.94 -12.37
CA LYS A 56 -16.05 4.72 -12.39
C LYS A 56 -16.39 4.49 -13.87
N THR A 57 -15.93 3.37 -14.42
CA THR A 57 -16.05 2.89 -15.82
C THR A 57 -14.72 2.87 -16.59
N GLN A 58 -14.09 1.69 -16.60
CA GLN A 58 -14.01 0.88 -17.82
C GLN A 58 -14.78 -0.41 -17.58
#